data_AF-A0AAD7Z2S3-F1
#
_entry.id   AF-A0AAD7Z2S3-F1
#
_cell.length_a   1.000
_cell.length_b   1.000
_cell.length_c   1.000
_cell.angle_alpha   90.00
_cell.angle_beta   90.00
_cell.angle_gamma   90.00
#
_symmetry.space_group_name_H-M   'P 1'
#
loop_
_entity.id
_entity.type
_entity.pdbx_description
1 polymer ?
#
loop_
_entity_poly.entity_id
_entity_poly.type
_entity_poly.pdbx_seq_one_letter_code
_entity_poly.pdbx_strand_id
1 'polypeptide(L)'
;MEDTKVTILVLIDFSNAFNAVSHDILLSILSHLMVSSEALEWFSSYLRGRQQSVRVDENSSSWRDLDSGVPQGGILSPLLFSIFINFITLCLRCSYHLYADDLQLYASARVEDLSDAIEDVNRDLDAIRDWSDRFGVSVNPTKCQAIIIGSSRMMGRVVVNSLPPIVFKTVLIVFVII
;
A
#
# COMPACT_ATOMS: atom_id res chain seq x y z
N MET A 1 11.32 10.11 -20.73
CA MET A 1 10.94 8.77 -21.20
C MET A 1 11.77 8.49 -22.44
N GLU A 2 12.49 7.37 -22.52
CA GLU A 2 13.05 6.94 -23.80
C GLU A 2 11.88 6.70 -24.75
N ASP A 3 11.90 7.32 -25.94
CA ASP A 3 10.80 7.36 -26.93
C ASP A 3 10.31 5.98 -27.43
N THR A 4 10.86 4.89 -26.90
CA THR A 4 10.61 3.51 -27.31
C THR A 4 10.03 2.61 -26.21
N LYS A 5 9.88 3.11 -24.98
CA LYS A 5 9.36 2.34 -23.83
C LYS A 5 7.92 2.71 -23.49
N VAL A 6 7.24 1.75 -22.89
CA VAL A 6 5.90 1.85 -22.30
C VAL A 6 6.02 1.50 -20.82
N THR A 7 5.25 2.17 -19.98
CA THR A 7 5.24 1.98 -18.53
C THR A 7 3.92 1.34 -18.11
N ILE A 8 3.98 0.22 -17.39
CA ILE A 8 2.85 -0.31 -16.63
C ILE A 8 2.87 0.38 -15.28
N LEU A 9 1.75 0.95 -14.87
CA LEU A 9 1.52 1.57 -13.57
C LEU A 9 0.38 0.84 -12.87
N VAL A 10 0.60 0.40 -11.63
CA VAL A 10 -0.43 -0.20 -10.78
C VAL A 10 -0.62 0.68 -9.55
N LEU A 11 -1.84 1.18 -9.39
CA LEU A 11 -2.30 1.93 -8.23
C LEU A 11 -2.90 0.95 -7.22
N ILE A 12 -2.38 0.96 -6.00
CA ILE A 12 -2.80 0.07 -4.92
C ILE A 12 -3.57 0.86 -3.87
N ASP A 13 -4.78 0.40 -3.54
CA ASP A 13 -5.64 1.00 -2.53
C ASP A 13 -5.64 0.11 -1.28
N PHE A 14 -5.16 0.63 -0.14
CA PHE A 14 -5.27 -0.06 1.13
C PHE A 14 -6.60 0.27 1.82
N SER A 15 -7.26 -0.76 2.35
CA SER A 15 -8.49 -0.59 3.13
C SER A 15 -8.16 -0.13 4.54
N ASN A 16 -8.58 1.09 4.88
CA ASN A 16 -8.57 1.58 6.26
C ASN A 16 -7.19 1.52 6.95
N ALA A 17 -6.12 1.80 6.18
CA ALA A 17 -4.74 1.50 6.57
C ALA A 17 -4.33 2.12 7.92
N PHE A 18 -4.67 3.39 8.16
CA PHE A 18 -4.36 4.10 9.40
C PHE A 18 -4.93 3.43 10.65
N ASN A 19 -6.12 2.84 10.54
CA ASN A 19 -6.81 2.19 11.66
C ASN A 19 -6.42 0.70 11.80
N ALA A 20 -5.77 0.13 10.77
CA ALA A 20 -5.37 -1.27 10.74
C ALA A 20 -3.99 -1.54 11.38
N VAL A 21 -3.20 -0.50 11.68
CA VAL A 21 -1.84 -0.64 12.21
C VAL A 21 -1.84 -1.40 13.54
N SER A 22 -1.24 -2.59 13.57
CA SER A 22 -1.05 -3.32 14.82
C SER A 22 -0.08 -2.57 15.74
N HIS A 23 -0.47 -2.34 17.00
CA HIS A 23 0.39 -1.70 17.99
C HIS A 23 1.66 -2.52 18.27
N ASP A 24 1.54 -3.84 18.35
CA ASP A 24 2.66 -4.74 18.59
C ASP A 24 3.68 -4.69 17.45
N ILE A 25 3.19 -4.73 16.20
CA ILE A 25 4.07 -4.68 15.02
C ILE A 25 4.75 -3.32 14.94
N LEU A 26 4.03 -2.22 15.14
CA LEU A 26 4.61 -0.88 15.13
C LEU A 26 5.68 -0.72 16.22
N LEU A 27 5.43 -1.19 17.45
CA LEU A 27 6.43 -1.15 18.52
C LEU A 27 7.65 -2.02 18.20
N SER A 28 7.45 -3.19 17.59
CA SER A 28 8.55 -4.04 17.11
C SER A 28 9.37 -3.36 16.02
N ILE A 29 8.73 -2.63 15.10
CA ILE A 29 9.42 -1.84 14.06
C ILE A 29 10.27 -0.74 14.72
N LEU A 30 9.69 0.02 15.65
CA LEU A 30 10.42 1.07 16.36
C LEU A 30 11.62 0.52 17.13
N SER A 31 11.47 -0.65 17.76
CA SER A 31 12.57 -1.35 18.42
C SER A 31 13.67 -1.76 17.42
N HIS A 32 13.30 -2.25 16.25
CA HIS A 32 14.25 -2.58 15.17
C HIS A 32 14.99 -1.34 14.65
N LEU A 33 14.36 -0.15 14.71
CA LEU A 33 14.97 1.13 14.39
C LEU A 33 15.82 1.72 15.54
N MET A 34 16.13 0.92 16.56
CA MET A 34 16.97 1.30 17.70
C MET A 34 16.41 2.47 18.53
N VAL A 35 15.09 2.64 18.57
CA VAL A 35 14.43 3.56 19.51
C VAL A 35 14.68 3.07 20.94
N SER A 36 14.99 3.98 21.86
CA SER A 36 15.31 3.62 23.25
C SER A 36 14.13 2.98 23.98
N SER A 37 14.42 2.15 24.99
CA SER A 37 13.40 1.47 25.78
C SER A 37 12.40 2.44 26.42
N GLU A 38 12.87 3.58 26.93
CA GLU A 38 12.02 4.61 27.53
C GLU A 38 11.07 5.25 26.51
N ALA A 39 11.57 5.50 25.29
CA ALA A 39 10.74 6.02 24.21
C ALA A 39 9.74 4.96 23.71
N LEU A 40 10.11 3.68 23.68
CA LEU A 40 9.20 2.59 23.33
C LEU A 40 8.07 2.43 24.37
N GLU A 41 8.37 2.53 25.66
CA GLU A 41 7.36 2.54 26.72
C GLU A 41 6.40 3.73 26.56
N TRP A 42 6.94 4.91 26.24
CA TRP A 42 6.13 6.09 25.94
C TRP A 42 5.23 5.88 24.71
N PHE A 43 5.75 5.32 23.61
CA PHE A 43 4.94 5.00 22.42
C PHE A 43 3.88 3.94 22.72
N SER A 44 4.19 2.93 23.54
CA SER A 44 3.23 1.92 23.96
C SER A 44 2.06 2.56 24.73
N SER A 45 2.36 3.47 25.66
CA SER A 45 1.36 4.27 26.37
C SER A 45 0.57 5.20 25.44
N TYR A 46 1.22 5.79 24.43
CA TYR A 46 0.57 6.66 23.45
C TYR A 46 -0.47 5.92 22.59
N LEU A 47 -0.17 4.68 22.22
CA LEU A 47 -0.97 3.84 21.33
C LEU A 47 -2.11 3.10 22.06
N ARG A 48 -1.84 2.56 23.27
CA ARG A 48 -2.75 1.64 23.97
C ARG A 48 -3.73 2.32 24.91
N GLY A 49 -4.75 1.57 25.33
CA GLY A 49 -5.75 2.01 26.32
C GLY A 49 -6.65 3.15 25.81
N ARG A 50 -6.74 3.29 24.49
CA ARG A 50 -7.55 4.32 23.85
C ARG A 50 -8.96 3.81 23.63
N GLN A 51 -9.93 4.70 23.75
CA GLN A 51 -11.33 4.43 23.48
C GLN A 51 -11.90 5.50 22.56
N GLN A 52 -12.87 5.14 21.73
CA GLN A 52 -13.60 6.05 20.87
C GLN A 52 -15.11 5.89 21.04
N SER A 53 -15.84 6.98 20.80
CA SER A 53 -17.30 7.00 20.63
C SER A 53 -17.65 8.00 19.53
N VAL A 54 -18.76 7.77 18.84
CA VAL A 54 -19.25 8.66 17.78
C VAL A 54 -20.44 9.43 18.32
N ARG A 55 -20.42 10.76 18.15
CA ARG A 55 -21.53 11.64 18.51
C ARG A 55 -22.17 12.21 17.24
N VAL A 56 -23.49 12.08 17.14
CA VAL A 56 -24.31 12.72 16.10
C VAL A 56 -25.39 13.52 16.81
N ASP A 57 -25.35 14.84 16.64
CA ASP A 57 -26.15 15.80 17.41
C ASP A 57 -26.02 15.58 18.93
N GLU A 58 -27.12 15.30 19.61
CA GLU A 58 -27.13 15.06 21.05
C GLU A 58 -26.90 13.59 21.43
N ASN A 59 -26.87 12.67 20.46
CA ASN A 59 -26.74 11.24 20.70
C ASN A 59 -25.29 10.77 20.58
N SER A 60 -24.82 9.98 21.55
CA SER A 60 -23.50 9.34 21.53
C SER A 60 -23.62 7.83 21.48
N SER A 61 -22.74 7.18 20.72
CA SER A 61 -22.57 5.72 20.78
C SER A 61 -21.96 5.29 22.12
N SER A 62 -22.01 4.00 22.42
CA SER A 62 -21.16 3.42 23.47
C SER A 62 -19.68 3.64 23.14
N TRP A 63 -18.85 3.72 24.18
CA TRP A 63 -17.40 3.66 24.03
C TRP A 63 -16.97 2.31 23.49
N ARG A 64 -15.93 2.31 22.66
CA ARG A 64 -15.26 1.12 22.14
C ARG A 64 -13.75 1.27 22.26
N ASP A 65 -13.09 0.20 22.65
CA ASP A 65 -11.63 0.15 22.70
C ASP A 65 -11.03 0.23 21.28
N LEU A 66 -9.86 0.83 21.19
CA LEU A 66 -9.04 0.94 19.99
C LEU A 66 -7.80 0.06 20.15
N ASP A 67 -7.94 -1.20 19.74
CA ASP A 67 -6.88 -2.21 19.84
C ASP A 67 -5.87 -2.15 18.67
N SER A 68 -6.16 -1.35 17.65
CA SER A 68 -5.31 -1.12 16.49
C SER A 68 -5.43 0.31 15.97
N GLY A 69 -4.50 0.67 15.10
CA GLY A 69 -4.42 1.96 14.47
C GLY A 69 -3.56 2.95 15.23
N VAL A 70 -3.16 4.00 14.53
CA VAL A 70 -2.53 5.17 15.15
C VAL A 70 -3.60 6.20 15.55
N PRO A 71 -3.43 6.96 16.64
CA PRO A 71 -4.44 7.91 17.11
C PRO A 71 -4.81 8.97 16.06
N GLN A 72 -6.07 9.01 15.62
CA GLN A 72 -6.50 10.04 14.65
C GLN A 72 -6.38 11.45 15.26
N GLY A 73 -5.85 12.40 14.46
CA GLY A 73 -5.57 13.76 14.92
C GLY A 73 -4.33 13.91 15.81
N GLY A 74 -3.60 12.83 16.07
CA GLY A 74 -2.31 12.86 16.77
C GLY A 74 -1.20 13.44 15.89
N ILE A 75 -0.36 14.31 16.46
CA ILE A 75 0.78 14.93 15.75
C ILE A 75 1.78 13.88 15.24
N LEU A 76 2.00 12.82 16.03
CA LEU A 76 2.94 11.75 15.69
C LEU A 76 2.33 10.65 14.82
N SER A 77 1.01 10.60 14.70
CA SER A 77 0.31 9.52 13.99
C SER A 77 0.69 9.43 12.51
N PRO A 78 0.82 10.54 11.75
CA PRO A 78 1.33 10.48 10.37
C PRO A 78 2.76 9.93 10.30
N LEU A 79 3.64 10.31 11.24
CA LEU A 79 5.02 9.82 11.27
C LEU A 79 5.06 8.32 11.57
N LEU A 80 4.32 7.87 12.58
CA LEU A 80 4.24 6.46 12.97
C LEU A 80 3.66 5.61 11.84
N PHE A 81 2.62 6.11 11.16
CA PHE A 81 2.07 5.44 10.00
C PHE A 81 3.08 5.36 8.85
N SER A 82 3.74 6.47 8.51
CA SER A 82 4.78 6.50 7.48
C SER A 82 5.92 5.52 7.77
N ILE A 83 6.38 5.45 9.03
CA ILE A 83 7.39 4.46 9.46
C ILE A 83 6.88 3.05 9.22
N PHE A 84 5.65 2.75 9.64
CA PHE A 84 5.04 1.43 9.50
C PHE A 84 4.90 1.00 8.03
N ILE A 85 4.24 1.82 7.20
CA ILE A 85 3.96 1.45 5.80
C ILE A 85 5.24 1.38 4.97
N ASN A 86 6.27 2.18 5.29
CA ASN A 86 7.53 2.17 4.55
C ASN A 86 8.24 0.81 4.59
N PHE A 87 7.95 -0.07 5.57
CA PHE A 87 8.51 -1.43 5.57
C PHE A 87 8.05 -2.30 4.41
N ILE A 88 6.92 -1.97 3.74
CA ILE A 88 6.49 -2.68 2.53
C ILE A 88 7.52 -2.57 1.41
N THR A 89 8.27 -1.47 1.36
CA THR A 89 9.26 -1.21 0.31
C THR A 89 10.38 -2.23 0.27
N LEU A 90 10.64 -2.91 1.39
CA LEU A 90 11.68 -3.93 1.50
C LEU A 90 11.36 -5.20 0.71
N CYS A 91 10.09 -5.42 0.33
CA CYS A 91 9.69 -6.57 -0.49
C CYS A 91 9.44 -6.23 -1.97
N LEU A 92 9.62 -4.97 -2.38
CA LEU A 92 9.36 -4.51 -3.74
C LEU A 92 10.62 -4.53 -4.60
N ARG A 93 10.48 -4.91 -5.87
CA ARG A 93 11.56 -4.97 -6.87
C ARG A 93 11.34 -3.98 -8.01
N CYS A 94 10.08 -3.76 -8.40
CA CYS A 94 9.72 -2.75 -9.36
C CYS A 94 10.00 -1.35 -8.81
N SER A 95 10.01 -0.35 -9.70
CA SER A 95 10.03 1.03 -9.25
C SER A 95 8.69 1.36 -8.58
N TYR A 96 8.72 2.22 -7.57
CA TYR A 96 7.51 2.55 -6.82
C TYR A 96 7.52 4.00 -6.32
N HIS A 97 6.33 4.51 -6.06
CA HIS A 97 6.11 5.69 -5.24
C HIS A 97 5.19 5.32 -4.08
N LEU A 98 5.56 5.74 -2.88
CA LEU A 98 4.77 5.56 -1.67
C LEU A 98 4.59 6.92 -1.02
N TYR A 99 3.33 7.33 -0.82
CA TYR A 99 2.99 8.55 -0.09
C TYR A 99 1.77 8.31 0.78
N ALA A 100 1.93 8.47 2.09
CA ALA A 100 0.92 8.02 3.06
C ALA A 100 0.52 6.56 2.75
N ASP A 101 -0.77 6.29 2.53
CA ASP A 101 -1.29 4.98 2.14
C ASP A 101 -1.35 4.76 0.62
N ASP A 102 -1.07 5.77 -0.21
CA ASP A 102 -1.05 5.62 -1.66
C ASP A 102 0.26 4.95 -2.11
N LEU A 103 0.15 3.71 -2.59
CA LEU A 103 1.25 2.97 -3.20
C LEU A 103 1.04 2.82 -4.71
N GLN A 104 2.06 3.18 -5.47
CA GLN A 104 2.12 3.02 -6.91
C GLN A 104 3.32 2.15 -7.27
N LEU A 105 3.09 1.08 -8.04
CA LEU A 105 4.13 0.25 -8.63
C LEU A 105 4.22 0.52 -10.11
N TYR A 106 5.43 0.59 -10.66
CA TYR A 106 5.58 0.74 -12.09
C TYR A 106 6.84 0.07 -12.65
N ALA A 107 6.70 -0.41 -13.88
CA ALA A 107 7.75 -1.05 -14.64
C ALA A 107 7.73 -0.49 -16.07
N SER A 108 8.90 -0.07 -16.57
CA SER A 108 9.04 0.48 -17.93
C SER A 108 9.82 -0.49 -18.81
N ALA A 109 9.22 -0.91 -19.90
CA ALA A 109 9.77 -1.91 -20.82
C ALA A 109 9.50 -1.54 -22.28
N ARG A 110 10.19 -2.20 -23.21
CA ARG A 110 9.80 -2.14 -24.63
C ARG A 110 8.52 -2.96 -24.80
N VAL A 111 7.77 -2.70 -25.88
CA VAL A 111 6.50 -3.42 -26.13
C VAL A 111 6.70 -4.93 -26.25
N GLU A 112 7.85 -5.36 -26.80
CA GLU A 112 8.23 -6.77 -26.92
C GLU A 112 8.50 -7.46 -25.57
N ASP A 113 8.91 -6.70 -24.54
CA ASP A 113 9.24 -7.18 -23.21
C ASP A 113 8.14 -6.88 -22.18
N LEU A 114 6.96 -6.42 -22.64
CA LEU A 114 5.90 -5.94 -21.75
C LEU A 114 5.30 -7.06 -20.90
N SER A 115 5.27 -8.29 -21.42
CA SER A 115 4.81 -9.46 -20.67
C SER A 115 5.70 -9.74 -19.47
N ASP A 116 7.03 -9.70 -19.65
CA ASP A 116 8.00 -9.93 -18.57
C ASP A 116 7.88 -8.85 -17.49
N ALA A 117 7.68 -7.59 -17.91
CA ALA A 117 7.46 -6.48 -16.98
C ALA A 117 6.15 -6.63 -16.18
N ILE A 118 5.09 -7.20 -16.77
CA ILE A 118 3.86 -7.52 -16.04
C ILE A 118 4.08 -8.67 -15.05
N GLU A 119 4.88 -9.68 -15.42
CA GLU A 119 5.25 -10.75 -14.50
C GLU A 119 6.04 -10.22 -13.30
N ASP A 120 6.96 -9.28 -13.51
CA ASP A 120 7.65 -8.57 -12.43
C ASP A 120 6.66 -7.85 -11.50
N VAL A 121 5.70 -7.11 -12.07
CA VAL A 121 4.66 -6.43 -11.30
C VAL A 121 3.81 -7.43 -10.50
N ASN A 122 3.42 -8.56 -11.10
CA ASN A 122 2.65 -9.60 -10.41
C ASN A 122 3.45 -10.24 -9.26
N ARG A 123 4.76 -10.42 -9.40
CA ARG A 123 5.62 -10.88 -8.31
C ARG A 123 5.63 -9.90 -7.13
N ASP A 124 5.68 -8.60 -7.41
CA ASP A 124 5.59 -7.58 -6.37
C ASP A 124 4.20 -7.54 -5.73
N LEU A 125 3.13 -7.74 -6.51
CA LEU A 125 1.76 -7.86 -5.97
C LEU A 125 1.61 -9.07 -5.03
N ASP A 126 2.23 -10.21 -5.35
CA ASP A 126 2.30 -11.37 -4.46
C ASP A 126 3.09 -11.05 -3.18
N ALA A 127 4.22 -10.35 -3.29
CA ALA A 127 5.00 -9.92 -2.14
C ALA A 127 4.21 -8.95 -1.23
N ILE A 128 3.44 -8.04 -1.84
CA ILE A 128 2.55 -7.11 -1.14
C ILE A 128 1.43 -7.87 -0.43
N ARG A 129 0.83 -8.88 -1.08
CA ARG A 129 -0.16 -9.75 -0.42
C ARG A 129 0.43 -10.37 0.85
N ASP A 130 1.60 -10.99 0.72
CA ASP A 130 2.22 -11.70 1.83
C ASP A 130 2.63 -10.73 2.95
N TRP A 131 3.10 -9.53 2.59
CA TRP A 131 3.37 -8.46 3.54
C TRP A 131 2.09 -7.99 4.23
N SER A 132 1.04 -7.70 3.49
CA SER A 132 -0.27 -7.27 3.99
C SER A 132 -0.86 -8.26 5.00
N ASP A 133 -0.85 -9.55 4.65
CA ASP A 133 -1.37 -10.60 5.52
C ASP A 133 -0.52 -10.74 6.81
N ARG A 134 0.80 -10.51 6.75
CA ARG A 134 1.70 -10.54 7.93
C ARG A 134 1.60 -9.29 8.81
N PHE A 135 1.40 -8.12 8.22
CA PHE A 135 1.37 -6.83 8.91
C PHE A 135 -0.05 -6.41 9.34
N GLY A 136 -1.08 -7.18 8.94
CA GLY A 136 -2.47 -6.95 9.32
C GLY A 136 -3.15 -5.83 8.54
N VAL A 137 -2.62 -5.43 7.39
CA VAL A 137 -3.23 -4.42 6.51
C VAL A 137 -3.90 -5.11 5.34
N SER A 138 -5.09 -4.66 4.96
CA SER A 138 -5.82 -5.21 3.81
C SER A 138 -5.70 -4.30 2.58
N VAL A 139 -5.48 -4.90 1.42
CA VAL A 139 -5.62 -4.22 0.11
C VAL A 139 -7.05 -4.37 -0.38
N ASN A 140 -7.61 -3.34 -1.03
CA ASN A 140 -8.89 -3.40 -1.73
C ASN A 140 -8.66 -3.66 -3.23
N PRO A 141 -8.75 -4.91 -3.70
CA PRO A 141 -8.41 -5.23 -5.08
C PRO A 141 -9.37 -4.59 -6.09
N THR A 142 -10.60 -4.27 -5.66
CA THR A 142 -11.63 -3.64 -6.53
C THR A 142 -11.39 -2.15 -6.76
N LYS A 143 -10.57 -1.52 -5.93
CA LYS A 143 -10.17 -0.11 -6.08
C LYS A 143 -8.77 0.04 -6.69
N CYS A 144 -8.00 -1.04 -6.75
CA CYS A 144 -6.73 -1.04 -7.47
C CYS A 144 -6.98 -0.84 -8.98
N GLN A 145 -6.04 -0.17 -9.64
CA GLN A 145 -6.11 0.11 -11.08
C GLN A 145 -4.77 -0.17 -11.74
N ALA A 146 -4.80 -0.72 -12.95
CA ALA A 146 -3.63 -0.88 -13.79
C ALA A 146 -3.74 0.05 -15.00
N ILE A 147 -2.67 0.73 -15.35
CA ILE A 147 -2.63 1.72 -16.43
C ILE A 147 -1.38 1.44 -17.27
N ILE A 148 -1.53 1.46 -18.60
CA ILE A 148 -0.40 1.39 -19.53
C ILE A 148 -0.18 2.79 -20.09
N ILE A 149 1.00 3.36 -19.87
CA ILE A 149 1.36 4.73 -20.23
C ILE A 149 2.48 4.69 -21.27
N GLY A 150 2.30 5.38 -22.40
CA GLY A 150 3.31 5.51 -23.44
C GLY A 150 2.95 6.58 -24.46
N SER A 151 3.86 6.90 -25.38
CA SER A 151 3.54 7.79 -26.49
C SER A 151 2.48 7.16 -27.40
N SER A 152 1.67 7.97 -28.10
CA SER A 152 0.62 7.46 -29.00
C SER A 152 1.14 6.47 -30.04
N ARG A 153 2.38 6.69 -30.51
CA ARG A 153 3.08 5.77 -31.42
C ARG A 153 3.31 4.39 -30.81
N MET A 154 3.69 4.33 -29.53
CA MET A 154 3.96 3.08 -28.83
C MET A 154 2.67 2.39 -28.41
N MET A 155 1.67 3.14 -27.96
CA MET A 155 0.36 2.60 -27.58
C MET A 155 -0.34 1.89 -28.76
N GLY A 156 -0.17 2.39 -29.99
CA GLY A 156 -0.67 1.70 -31.19
C GLY A 156 -0.02 0.33 -31.48
N ARG A 157 1.08 -0.01 -30.80
CA ARG A 157 1.75 -1.32 -30.91
C ARG A 157 1.36 -2.28 -29.78
N VAL A 158 0.67 -1.80 -28.74
CA VAL A 158 0.29 -2.62 -27.59
C VAL A 158 -1.02 -3.36 -27.91
N VAL A 159 -1.00 -4.69 -27.78
CA VAL A 159 -2.18 -5.53 -27.91
C VAL A 159 -2.57 -6.03 -26.51
N VAL A 160 -3.46 -5.29 -25.84
CA VAL A 160 -3.78 -5.56 -24.41
C VAL A 160 -4.32 -6.97 -24.18
N ASN A 161 -5.10 -7.52 -25.11
CA ASN A 161 -5.66 -8.86 -24.99
C ASN A 161 -4.62 -9.99 -25.07
N SER A 162 -3.40 -9.73 -25.53
CA SER A 162 -2.31 -10.71 -25.55
C SER A 162 -1.39 -10.60 -24.33
N LEU A 163 -1.60 -9.60 -23.47
CA LEU A 163 -0.78 -9.41 -22.27
C LEU A 163 -1.26 -10.32 -21.15
N PRO A 164 -0.34 -10.80 -20.29
CA PRO A 164 -0.73 -11.50 -19.08
C PRO A 164 -1.59 -10.60 -18.19
N PRO A 165 -2.55 -11.18 -17.44
CA PRO A 165 -3.39 -10.43 -16.54
C PRO A 165 -2.58 -9.89 -15.36
N ILE A 166 -2.95 -8.70 -14.86
CA ILE A 166 -2.50 -8.23 -13.55
C ILE A 166 -3.51 -8.71 -12.51
N VAL A 167 -3.05 -9.48 -11.54
CA VAL A 167 -3.94 -10.15 -10.57
C VAL A 167 -3.46 -9.86 -9.16
N PHE A 168 -4.39 -9.55 -8.27
CA PHE A 168 -4.14 -9.51 -6.83
C PHE A 168 -5.06 -10.50 -6.12
N LYS A 169 -4.47 -11.50 -5.45
CA LYS A 169 -5.15 -12.70 -4.93
C LYS A 169 -5.87 -13.46 -6.06
N THR A 170 -7.19 -13.26 -6.21
CA THR A 170 -8.02 -13.86 -7.26
C THR A 170 -8.73 -12.82 -8.11
N VAL A 171 -8.49 -11.53 -7.82
CA VAL A 171 -9.18 -10.41 -8.47
C VAL A 171 -8.31 -9.89 -9.60
N LEU A 172 -8.89 -9.84 -10.80
CA LEU A 172 -8.28 -9.20 -11.96
C LEU A 172 -8.29 -7.68 -11.76
N ILE A 173 -7.12 -7.06 -11.83
CA ILE A 173 -6.98 -5.61 -11.90
C ILE A 173 -7.03 -5.26 -13.39
N VAL A 174 -8.15 -4.67 -13.81
CA VAL A 174 -8.40 -4.37 -15.23
C VAL A 174 -7.52 -3.21 -15.68
N PHE A 175 -6.94 -3.35 -16.88
CA PHE A 175 -6.22 -2.26 -17.53
C PHE A 175 -7.16 -1.13 -17.93
N VAL A 176 -6.84 0.08 -17.50
CA VAL A 176 -7.38 1.32 -18.03
C VAL A 176 -6.36 1.87 -19.02
N ILE A 177 -6.76 1.96 -20.28
CA ILE A 177 -5.94 2.58 -21.33
C ILE A 177 -6.35 4.05 -21.38
N ILE A 178 -5.37 4.96 -21.21
CA ILE A 178 -5.56 6.42 -21.25
C ILE A 178 -4.84 6.97 -22.49
#